data_AF-A0A1M4XEX8-F1
#
_entry.id   AF-A0A1M4XEX8-F1
#
_cell.length_a   1.000
_cell.length_b   1.000
_cell.length_c   1.000
_cell.angle_alpha   90.00
_cell.angle_beta   90.00
_cell.angle_gamma   90.00
#
_symmetry.space_group_name_H-M   'P 1'
#
loop_
_entity.id
_entity.type
_entity.pdbx_description
1 polymer ?
#
loop_
_entity_poly.entity_id
_entity_poly.type
_entity_poly.pdbx_seq_one_letter_code
_entity_poly.pdbx_strand_id
1 'polypeptide(L)'
;MKHAIASLRFSLEDGEPYYQQLMEQIQQGIVSGELSVGDKLPSSRFLAGSLGVSRSTTSRAYDQLIAEGILTSEEKRGVFVAALPMVIHRSTKQSNSSHLPISKAPLKWAFDSGADVAVFPTKEWAASMRRSWLNPDLIVLEGGYATGYPDLKEAIVDYLYRVRGLECSAEQIIVTAGSRDSLLLLQHAMTSLGDSEHSPMKWWLEESTYPPIREVIPSHVKAGALFIDEDGPCLPESEHVSNVAIVTPNRQYPLGVSISAARRQQWLQALQSDSPSWWLVEDDYDNEFVYQGRSNVPFMQTASVYDQARDRVFFVGSFSKVLFRGLRLGFIVAPTKHIATLYKSQRVLGSSASLPIQPAVADFMLQGHFDRHLNRMRRHYRLKRDVLLALLESHLATWFEWKKPRGGMHVLIELKSNFVPIVQTEMALDQLISQELAIDSVQLSPLSSHYIGEQKENNRCRFGFLLGFSGPKEEEMTYIVNILRNWLLAHLVENKTY
;
A
#
# COMPACT_ATOMS: atom_id res chain seq x y z
N MET A 1 60.93 -14.63 -23.93
CA MET A 1 59.70 -14.59 -23.12
C MET A 1 60.11 -14.34 -21.68
N LYS A 2 59.77 -13.18 -21.13
CA LYS A 2 60.18 -12.79 -19.77
C LYS A 2 59.50 -13.73 -18.77
N HIS A 3 60.27 -14.44 -17.97
CA HIS A 3 59.76 -15.20 -16.83
C HIS A 3 59.35 -14.21 -15.73
N ALA A 4 58.16 -13.61 -15.84
CA ALA A 4 57.62 -12.69 -14.84
C ALA A 4 57.32 -13.38 -13.47
N ILE A 5 57.28 -14.72 -13.45
CA ILE A 5 56.93 -15.53 -12.27
C ILE A 5 57.98 -15.49 -11.14
N ALA A 6 59.23 -15.10 -11.40
CA ALA A 6 60.31 -15.20 -10.40
C ALA A 6 60.14 -14.24 -9.19
N SER A 7 59.19 -13.31 -9.22
CA SER A 7 58.97 -12.31 -8.18
C SER A 7 57.71 -12.50 -7.33
N LEU A 8 56.78 -13.39 -7.70
CA LEU A 8 55.54 -13.56 -6.94
C LEU A 8 55.79 -14.41 -5.69
N ARG A 9 55.70 -13.77 -4.53
CA ARG A 9 55.74 -14.43 -3.22
C ARG A 9 54.31 -14.67 -2.77
N PHE A 10 53.84 -15.90 -2.94
CA PHE A 10 52.58 -16.30 -2.35
C PHE A 10 52.82 -16.63 -0.86
N SER A 11 52.09 -15.98 0.04
CA SER A 11 52.13 -16.25 1.48
C SER A 11 50.78 -16.74 1.95
N LEU A 12 50.76 -17.73 2.84
CA LEU A 12 49.52 -18.25 3.40
C LEU A 12 49.47 -17.88 4.88
N GLU A 13 48.34 -17.34 5.31
CA GLU A 13 48.06 -16.99 6.71
C GLU A 13 46.97 -17.92 7.28
N ASP A 14 46.94 -18.11 8.60
CA ASP A 14 45.91 -18.92 9.24
C ASP A 14 44.68 -18.07 9.55
N GLY A 15 43.51 -18.46 9.02
CA GLY A 15 42.22 -17.79 9.26
C GLY A 15 41.20 -17.98 8.13
N GLU A 16 41.66 -17.98 6.87
CA GLU A 16 40.83 -18.18 5.68
C GLU A 16 41.25 -19.44 4.90
N PRO A 17 40.35 -20.11 4.14
CA PRO A 17 40.73 -21.21 3.26
C PRO A 17 41.85 -20.84 2.28
N TYR A 18 42.94 -21.62 2.27
CA TYR A 18 44.13 -21.33 1.45
C TYR A 18 43.88 -21.18 -0.06
N TYR A 19 42.80 -21.75 -0.61
CA TYR A 19 42.45 -21.53 -2.01
C TYR A 19 41.93 -20.11 -2.27
N GLN A 20 41.20 -19.50 -1.33
CA GLN A 20 40.70 -18.12 -1.44
C GLN A 20 41.85 -17.13 -1.33
N GLN A 21 42.76 -17.33 -0.37
CA GLN A 21 43.96 -16.51 -0.25
C GLN A 21 44.81 -16.54 -1.52
N LEU A 22 44.91 -17.72 -2.15
CA LEU A 22 45.64 -17.86 -3.41
C LEU A 22 44.95 -17.12 -4.56
N MET A 23 43.61 -17.15 -4.61
CA MET A 23 42.85 -16.38 -5.60
C MET A 23 43.07 -14.88 -5.43
N GLU A 24 42.96 -14.37 -4.21
CA GLU A 24 43.16 -12.95 -3.90
C GLU A 24 44.55 -12.47 -4.26
N GLN A 25 45.58 -13.26 -3.97
CA GLN A 25 46.96 -12.90 -4.30
C GLN A 25 47.22 -12.90 -5.81
N ILE A 26 46.64 -13.83 -6.56
CA ILE A 26 46.73 -13.82 -8.03
C ILE A 26 46.00 -12.59 -8.59
N GLN A 27 44.80 -12.29 -8.10
CA GLN A 27 44.03 -11.11 -8.50
C GLN A 27 44.76 -9.81 -8.15
N GLN A 28 45.34 -9.71 -6.95
CA GLN A 28 46.15 -8.56 -6.53
C GLN A 28 47.39 -8.40 -7.39
N GLY A 29 48.09 -9.50 -7.72
CA GLY A 29 49.23 -9.46 -8.64
C GLY A 29 48.85 -8.95 -10.03
N ILE A 30 47.65 -9.27 -10.52
CA ILE A 30 47.13 -8.74 -11.79
C ILE A 30 46.80 -7.24 -11.65
N VAL A 31 46.13 -6.83 -10.56
CA VAL A 31 45.76 -5.43 -10.30
C VAL A 31 46.97 -4.53 -10.08
N SER A 32 48.00 -5.01 -9.38
CA SER A 32 49.25 -4.28 -9.12
C SER A 32 50.14 -4.17 -10.36
N GLY A 33 49.83 -4.93 -11.43
CA GLY A 33 50.61 -4.99 -12.66
C GLY A 33 51.83 -5.92 -12.58
N GLU A 34 51.99 -6.69 -11.50
CA GLU A 34 53.01 -7.74 -11.37
C GLU A 34 52.75 -8.93 -12.31
N LEU A 35 51.47 -9.21 -12.58
CA LEU A 35 50.99 -10.17 -13.57
C LEU A 35 50.29 -9.42 -14.71
N SER A 36 50.88 -9.48 -15.89
CA SER A 36 50.34 -8.87 -17.10
C SER A 36 49.45 -9.84 -17.87
N VAL A 37 48.52 -9.30 -18.66
CA VAL A 37 47.71 -10.08 -19.61
C VAL A 37 48.60 -10.97 -20.47
N GLY A 38 48.27 -12.26 -20.55
CA GLY A 38 49.04 -13.26 -21.29
C GLY A 38 50.20 -13.88 -20.52
N ASP A 39 50.46 -13.45 -19.27
CA ASP A 39 51.47 -14.10 -18.44
C ASP A 39 51.04 -15.51 -18.06
N LYS A 40 51.95 -16.46 -18.23
CA LYS A 40 51.74 -17.85 -17.85
C LYS A 40 51.92 -18.00 -16.34
N LEU A 41 50.98 -18.65 -15.66
CA LEU A 41 51.12 -19.03 -14.26
C LEU A 41 51.85 -20.37 -14.10
N PRO A 42 52.47 -20.63 -12.93
CA PRO A 42 53.05 -21.93 -12.64
C PRO A 42 51.99 -23.03 -12.69
N SER A 43 52.39 -24.26 -13.04
CA SER A 43 51.45 -25.39 -12.99
C SER A 43 50.91 -25.58 -11.57
N SER A 44 49.65 -26.02 -11.43
CA SER A 44 49.04 -26.22 -10.11
C SER A 44 49.84 -27.18 -9.22
N ARG A 45 50.55 -28.15 -9.83
CA ARG A 45 51.45 -29.06 -9.13
C ARG A 45 52.71 -28.38 -8.59
N PHE A 46 53.32 -27.49 -9.38
CA PHE A 46 54.52 -26.76 -8.95
C PHE A 46 54.17 -25.77 -7.84
N LEU A 47 53.10 -25.00 -8.03
CA LEU A 47 52.66 -23.98 -7.06
C LEU A 47 52.21 -24.59 -5.73
N ALA A 48 51.53 -25.74 -5.78
CA ALA A 48 51.20 -26.50 -4.56
C ALA A 48 52.48 -26.95 -3.81
N GLY A 49 53.49 -27.44 -4.55
CA GLY A 49 54.76 -27.87 -3.97
C GLY A 49 55.57 -26.74 -3.34
N SER A 50 55.58 -25.55 -3.96
CA SER A 50 56.29 -24.38 -3.40
C SER A 50 55.62 -23.79 -2.18
N LEU A 51 54.30 -23.90 -2.08
CA LEU A 51 53.52 -23.35 -0.96
C LEU A 51 53.26 -24.34 0.17
N GLY A 52 53.65 -25.62 0.01
CA GLY A 52 53.39 -26.66 0.99
C GLY A 52 51.90 -27.04 1.13
N VAL A 53 51.06 -26.72 0.14
CA VAL A 53 49.62 -27.01 0.14
C VAL A 53 49.27 -28.19 -0.77
N SER A 54 48.05 -28.71 -0.62
CA SER A 54 47.56 -29.75 -1.51
C SER A 54 47.39 -29.24 -2.94
N ARG A 55 47.66 -30.10 -3.93
CA ARG A 55 47.38 -29.79 -5.35
C ARG A 55 45.91 -29.42 -5.58
N SER A 56 45.00 -30.03 -4.82
CA SER A 56 43.56 -29.75 -4.93
C SER A 56 43.21 -28.30 -4.56
N THR A 57 43.92 -27.71 -3.59
CA THR A 57 43.75 -26.30 -3.17
C THR A 57 44.14 -25.34 -4.30
N THR A 58 45.30 -25.56 -4.92
CA THR A 58 45.78 -24.74 -6.03
C THR A 58 44.95 -24.93 -7.30
N SER A 59 44.57 -26.17 -7.62
CA SER A 59 43.68 -26.44 -8.76
C SER A 59 42.33 -25.78 -8.55
N ARG A 60 41.72 -25.86 -7.37
CA ARG A 60 40.45 -25.19 -7.06
C ARG A 60 40.54 -23.67 -7.23
N ALA A 61 41.63 -23.04 -6.80
CA ALA A 61 41.85 -21.61 -7.00
C ALA A 61 41.95 -21.25 -8.49
N TYR A 62 42.69 -22.04 -9.27
CA TYR A 62 42.82 -21.83 -10.72
C TYR A 62 41.50 -22.06 -11.45
N ASP A 63 40.80 -23.16 -11.15
CA ASP A 63 39.52 -23.51 -11.76
C ASP A 63 38.48 -22.42 -11.51
N GLN A 64 38.47 -21.86 -10.30
CA GLN A 64 37.59 -20.74 -9.94
C GLN A 64 37.96 -19.45 -10.70
N LEU A 65 39.26 -19.08 -10.75
CA LEU A 65 39.69 -17.90 -11.52
C LEU A 65 39.51 -18.06 -13.03
N ILE A 66 39.55 -19.29 -13.55
CA ILE A 66 39.23 -19.61 -14.94
C ILE A 66 37.71 -19.46 -15.17
N ALA A 67 36.88 -19.96 -14.25
CA ALA A 67 35.43 -19.79 -14.32
C ALA A 67 35.00 -18.32 -14.24
N GLU A 68 35.73 -17.49 -13.47
CA GLU A 68 35.56 -16.03 -13.39
C GLU A 68 36.12 -15.29 -14.62
N GLY A 69 36.81 -16.00 -15.53
CA GLY A 69 37.41 -15.44 -16.73
C GLY A 69 38.69 -14.63 -16.50
N ILE A 70 39.22 -14.60 -15.27
CA ILE A 70 40.45 -13.88 -14.89
C ILE A 70 41.69 -14.62 -15.41
N LEU A 71 41.61 -15.94 -15.48
CA LEU A 71 42.60 -16.80 -16.09
C LEU A 71 42.00 -17.56 -17.29
N THR A 72 42.85 -17.95 -18.24
CA THR A 72 42.48 -18.86 -19.33
C THR A 72 43.36 -20.10 -19.29
N SER A 73 42.76 -21.27 -19.46
CA SER A 73 43.50 -22.51 -19.63
C SER A 73 43.66 -22.83 -21.11
N GLU A 74 44.89 -23.04 -21.55
CA GLU A 74 45.20 -23.52 -22.89
C GLU A 74 45.74 -24.95 -22.81
N GLU A 75 45.15 -25.87 -23.59
CA GLU A 75 45.50 -27.28 -23.58
C GLU A 75 47.00 -27.48 -23.88
N LYS A 76 47.70 -28.26 -23.05
CA LYS A 76 49.15 -28.56 -23.13
C LYS A 76 50.08 -27.34 -23.04
N ARG A 77 49.55 -26.12 -22.90
CA ARG A 77 50.33 -24.88 -22.80
C ARG A 77 50.31 -24.26 -21.42
N GLY A 78 49.25 -24.44 -20.62
CA GLY A 78 49.20 -24.03 -19.22
C GLY A 78 48.02 -23.11 -18.90
N VAL A 79 48.13 -22.37 -17.79
CA VAL A 79 47.13 -21.37 -17.37
C VAL A 79 47.76 -19.98 -17.54
N PHE A 80 47.02 -19.03 -18.11
CA PHE A 80 47.49 -17.70 -18.46
C PHE A 80 46.55 -16.63 -17.90
N VAL A 81 47.05 -15.43 -17.65
CA VAL A 81 46.20 -14.28 -17.29
C VAL A 81 45.36 -13.88 -18.51
N ALA A 82 44.04 -13.84 -18.35
CA ALA A 82 43.12 -13.55 -19.44
C ALA A 82 43.21 -12.09 -19.90
N ALA A 83 42.94 -11.84 -21.19
CA ALA A 83 42.81 -10.50 -21.75
C ALA A 83 41.41 -9.93 -21.51
N LEU A 84 40.99 -9.80 -20.24
CA LEU A 84 39.78 -9.07 -19.92
C LEU A 84 40.06 -7.56 -19.92
N PRO A 85 39.11 -6.70 -20.35
CA PRO A 85 39.14 -5.30 -19.96
C PRO A 85 39.02 -5.28 -18.43
N MET A 86 40.14 -5.10 -17.71
CA MET A 86 40.10 -4.94 -16.27
C MET A 86 39.14 -3.79 -15.97
N VAL A 87 37.98 -4.10 -15.40
CA VAL A 87 37.25 -3.12 -14.60
C VAL A 87 38.19 -2.87 -13.43
N ILE A 88 39.01 -1.82 -13.56
CA ILE A 88 39.82 -1.31 -12.45
C ILE A 88 38.80 -1.07 -11.35
N HIS A 89 38.76 -1.96 -10.36
CA HIS A 89 38.15 -1.65 -9.08
C HIS A 89 39.01 -0.50 -8.55
N ARG A 90 38.62 0.73 -8.87
CA ARG A 90 38.99 1.89 -8.07
C ARG A 90 38.75 1.41 -6.66
N SER A 91 39.81 1.33 -5.86
CA SER A 91 39.69 1.16 -4.42
C SER A 91 38.61 2.14 -4.00
N THR A 92 37.41 1.61 -3.80
CA THR A 92 36.47 2.23 -2.90
C THR A 92 37.24 2.09 -1.60
N LYS A 93 37.99 3.14 -1.24
CA LYS A 93 37.95 3.57 0.14
C LYS A 93 36.50 3.36 0.50
N GLN A 94 36.24 2.43 1.42
CA GLN A 94 35.00 2.46 2.17
C GLN A 94 34.98 3.86 2.77
N SER A 95 34.49 4.83 1.98
CA SER A 95 33.76 5.97 2.46
C SER A 95 32.82 5.27 3.39
N ASN A 96 33.07 5.38 4.70
CA ASN A 96 32.24 4.85 5.77
C ASN A 96 30.84 4.91 5.24
N SER A 97 30.36 3.76 4.73
CA SER A 97 29.16 3.77 3.94
C SER A 97 28.17 4.30 4.92
N SER A 98 27.58 5.45 4.60
CA SER A 98 26.49 5.99 5.35
C SER A 98 25.53 4.83 5.46
N HIS A 99 25.57 4.14 6.60
CA HIS A 99 24.40 3.51 7.15
C HIS A 99 23.42 4.63 7.01
N LEU A 100 22.49 4.54 6.04
CA LEU A 100 21.29 5.35 6.06
C LEU A 100 20.88 5.22 7.51
N PRO A 101 21.03 6.29 8.33
CA PRO A 101 20.66 6.14 9.70
C PRO A 101 19.23 5.66 9.58
N ILE A 102 18.92 4.52 10.18
CA ILE A 102 17.54 4.24 10.58
C ILE A 102 17.28 5.30 11.64
N SER A 103 17.19 6.55 11.18
CA SER A 103 16.79 7.70 11.93
C SER A 103 15.39 7.30 12.31
N LYS A 104 15.18 7.06 13.59
CA LYS A 104 13.84 7.13 14.14
C LYS A 104 13.36 8.51 13.71
N ALA A 105 12.55 8.55 12.65
CA ALA A 105 11.98 9.79 12.18
C ALA A 105 11.42 10.49 13.42
N PRO A 106 11.71 11.79 13.62
CA PRO A 106 11.24 12.50 14.80
C PRO A 106 9.75 12.22 14.97
N LEU A 107 9.33 11.96 16.20
CA LEU A 107 7.95 11.59 16.51
C LEU A 107 7.04 12.71 16.00
N LYS A 108 6.33 12.47 14.90
CA LYS A 108 5.37 13.43 14.36
C LYS A 108 4.03 13.20 15.02
N TRP A 109 3.49 14.25 15.64
CA TRP A 109 2.14 14.22 16.17
C TRP A 109 1.17 14.42 15.03
N ALA A 110 0.31 13.43 14.79
CA ALA A 110 -0.63 13.47 13.69
C ALA A 110 -1.98 12.93 14.14
N PHE A 111 -3.03 13.46 13.52
CA PHE A 111 -4.29 12.75 13.50
C PHE A 111 -4.18 11.52 12.60
N ASP A 112 -4.78 10.41 13.01
CA ASP A 112 -4.75 9.16 12.24
C ASP A 112 -6.08 8.42 12.28
N SER A 113 -6.57 8.10 11.10
CA SER A 113 -7.78 7.29 10.87
C SER A 113 -7.43 5.79 10.76
N GLY A 114 -6.41 5.35 11.50
CA GLY A 114 -5.87 4.00 11.52
C GLY A 114 -6.41 3.18 12.68
N ALA A 115 -6.33 1.85 12.57
CA ALA A 115 -6.69 1.00 13.69
C ALA A 115 -5.78 1.28 14.90
N ASP A 116 -6.35 1.48 16.08
CA ASP A 116 -5.61 1.67 17.33
C ASP A 116 -4.99 0.32 17.75
N VAL A 117 -3.72 0.15 17.39
CA VAL A 117 -2.97 -1.08 17.65
C VAL A 117 -2.70 -1.31 19.13
N ALA A 118 -2.78 -0.27 19.97
CA ALA A 118 -2.55 -0.40 21.41
C ALA A 118 -3.62 -1.24 22.11
N VAL A 119 -4.82 -1.29 21.53
CA VAL A 119 -5.96 -2.07 22.04
C VAL A 119 -6.21 -3.35 21.22
N PHE A 120 -5.25 -3.78 20.41
CA PHE A 120 -5.36 -5.02 19.63
C PHE A 120 -5.33 -6.26 20.56
N PRO A 121 -6.18 -7.29 20.35
CA PRO A 121 -6.27 -8.49 21.19
C PRO A 121 -5.11 -9.46 20.89
N THR A 122 -3.92 -9.09 21.34
CA THR A 122 -2.66 -9.82 21.05
C THR A 122 -2.66 -11.26 21.55
N LYS A 123 -3.31 -11.54 22.69
CA LYS A 123 -3.38 -12.90 23.26
C LYS A 123 -4.23 -13.83 22.40
N GLU A 124 -5.42 -13.37 22.03
CA GLU A 124 -6.34 -14.10 21.16
C GLU A 124 -5.74 -14.31 19.78
N TRP A 125 -5.11 -13.26 19.22
CA TRP A 125 -4.38 -13.34 17.96
C TRP A 125 -3.23 -14.35 18.00
N ALA A 126 -2.40 -14.33 19.05
CA ALA A 126 -1.31 -15.30 19.23
C ALA A 126 -1.84 -16.73 19.36
N ALA A 127 -2.99 -16.92 20.02
CA ALA A 127 -3.63 -18.22 20.11
C ALA A 127 -4.12 -18.71 18.74
N SER A 128 -4.70 -17.83 17.91
CA SER A 128 -5.10 -18.14 16.53
C SER A 128 -3.91 -18.48 15.65
N MET A 129 -2.84 -17.68 15.70
CA MET A 129 -1.57 -17.96 15.02
C MET A 129 -1.00 -19.32 15.42
N ARG A 130 -1.00 -19.64 16.72
CA ARG A 130 -0.50 -20.94 17.20
C ARG A 130 -1.37 -22.08 16.66
N ARG A 131 -2.70 -22.00 16.83
CA ARG A 131 -3.62 -23.07 16.41
C ARG A 131 -3.51 -23.38 14.93
N SER A 132 -3.49 -22.35 14.08
CA SER A 132 -3.43 -22.53 12.63
C SER A 132 -2.10 -23.10 12.13
N TRP A 133 -1.04 -23.05 12.96
CA TRP A 133 0.29 -23.58 12.63
C TRP A 133 0.68 -24.85 13.39
N LEU A 134 -0.16 -25.35 14.30
CA LEU A 134 0.11 -26.64 14.97
C LEU A 134 0.02 -27.83 14.01
N ASN A 135 -0.93 -27.78 13.07
CA ASN A 135 -1.10 -28.76 11.98
C ASN A 135 -1.41 -28.00 10.69
N PRO A 136 -0.39 -27.39 10.04
CA PRO A 136 -0.62 -26.54 8.88
C PRO A 136 -1.13 -27.35 7.69
N ASP A 137 -2.07 -26.78 6.94
CA ASP A 137 -2.51 -27.31 5.66
C ASP A 137 -1.32 -27.35 4.67
N LEU A 138 -1.00 -28.52 4.12
CA LEU A 138 0.11 -28.69 3.19
C LEU A 138 -0.07 -27.85 1.92
N ILE A 139 -1.31 -27.62 1.47
CA ILE A 139 -1.60 -26.78 0.31
C ILE A 139 -1.21 -25.32 0.58
N VAL A 140 -1.33 -24.86 1.84
CA VAL A 140 -0.82 -23.53 2.24
C VAL A 140 0.70 -23.47 2.11
N LEU A 141 1.41 -24.52 2.53
CA LEU A 141 2.87 -24.59 2.44
C LEU A 141 3.37 -24.64 0.99
N GLU A 142 2.60 -25.27 0.11
CA GLU A 142 2.87 -25.35 -1.33
C GLU A 142 2.44 -24.10 -2.10
N GLY A 143 1.71 -23.17 -1.47
CA GLY A 143 1.17 -21.98 -2.13
C GLY A 143 0.00 -22.27 -3.07
N GLY A 144 -0.71 -23.39 -2.87
CA GLY A 144 -1.68 -23.92 -3.84
C GLY A 144 -3.03 -23.19 -3.91
N TYR A 145 -3.38 -22.37 -2.93
CA TYR A 145 -4.63 -21.60 -2.93
C TYR A 145 -4.50 -20.27 -3.66
N ALA A 146 -4.78 -20.28 -4.95
CA ALA A 146 -4.54 -19.13 -5.81
C ALA A 146 -5.39 -17.88 -5.48
N THR A 147 -6.68 -18.05 -5.15
CA THR A 147 -7.59 -16.91 -4.84
C THR A 147 -7.72 -16.61 -3.34
N GLY A 148 -7.03 -17.36 -2.48
CA GLY A 148 -7.10 -17.25 -1.03
C GLY A 148 -7.52 -18.55 -0.34
N TYR A 149 -7.27 -18.60 0.96
CA TYR A 149 -7.51 -19.76 1.83
C TYR A 149 -9.01 -20.01 2.02
N PRO A 150 -9.54 -21.23 1.77
CA PRO A 150 -10.98 -21.51 1.77
C PRO A 150 -11.72 -21.06 3.02
N ASP A 151 -11.24 -21.43 4.21
CA ASP A 151 -11.92 -21.08 5.47
C ASP A 151 -11.94 -19.56 5.73
N LEU A 152 -10.95 -18.82 5.22
CA LEU A 152 -10.96 -17.37 5.29
C LEU A 152 -12.06 -16.80 4.38
N LYS A 153 -12.22 -17.36 3.18
CA LYS A 153 -13.24 -16.93 2.21
C LYS A 153 -14.64 -17.15 2.77
N GLU A 154 -14.89 -18.32 3.37
CA GLU A 154 -16.16 -18.61 4.07
C GLU A 154 -16.38 -17.67 5.26
N ALA A 155 -15.35 -17.42 6.08
CA ALA A 155 -15.46 -16.48 7.19
C ALA A 155 -15.77 -15.04 6.71
N ILE A 156 -15.27 -14.64 5.53
CA ILE A 156 -15.58 -13.35 4.89
C ILE A 156 -17.05 -13.33 4.41
N VAL A 157 -17.54 -14.39 3.77
CA VAL A 157 -18.95 -14.50 3.34
C VAL A 157 -19.89 -14.32 4.52
N ASP A 158 -19.66 -15.10 5.58
CA ASP A 158 -20.43 -15.05 6.82
C ASP A 158 -20.39 -13.66 7.45
N TYR A 159 -19.22 -13.02 7.42
CA TYR A 159 -19.02 -11.68 7.94
C TYR A 159 -19.83 -10.62 7.17
N LEU A 160 -19.76 -10.62 5.84
CA LEU A 160 -20.45 -9.65 4.99
C LEU A 160 -21.97 -9.79 5.08
N TYR A 161 -22.46 -11.02 5.19
CA TYR A 161 -23.88 -11.30 5.45
C TYR A 161 -24.32 -10.72 6.80
N ARG A 162 -23.56 -10.97 7.88
CA ARG A 162 -23.89 -10.42 9.22
C ARG A 162 -23.87 -8.90 9.29
N VAL A 163 -22.96 -8.25 8.58
CA VAL A 163 -22.77 -6.79 8.67
C VAL A 163 -23.88 -6.02 7.96
N ARG A 164 -24.19 -6.37 6.71
CA ARG A 164 -25.15 -5.62 5.87
C ARG A 164 -25.95 -6.50 4.90
N GLY A 165 -25.93 -7.82 5.07
CA GLY A 165 -26.73 -8.75 4.28
C GLY A 165 -26.23 -8.94 2.85
N LEU A 166 -24.91 -8.88 2.61
CA LEU A 166 -24.39 -9.26 1.30
C LEU A 166 -24.48 -10.78 1.14
N GLU A 167 -25.23 -11.22 0.15
CA GLU A 167 -25.32 -12.62 -0.25
C GLU A 167 -24.27 -12.88 -1.34
N CYS A 168 -23.26 -13.68 -1.01
CA CYS A 168 -22.24 -14.12 -1.95
C CYS A 168 -21.72 -15.51 -1.55
N SER A 169 -20.95 -16.15 -2.43
CA SER A 169 -20.28 -17.42 -2.15
C SER A 169 -18.77 -17.25 -2.01
N ALA A 170 -18.10 -18.25 -1.42
CA ALA A 170 -16.65 -18.21 -1.26
C ALA A 170 -15.91 -18.13 -2.60
N GLU A 171 -16.43 -18.68 -3.70
CA GLU A 171 -15.83 -18.60 -5.03
C GLU A 171 -15.74 -17.15 -5.55
N GLN A 172 -16.66 -16.29 -5.13
CA GLN A 172 -16.67 -14.87 -5.49
C GLN A 172 -15.60 -14.06 -4.75
N ILE A 173 -15.08 -14.59 -3.64
CA ILE A 173 -14.06 -13.92 -2.84
C ILE A 173 -12.68 -14.13 -3.47
N ILE A 174 -11.92 -13.05 -3.65
CA ILE A 174 -10.51 -13.11 -4.01
C ILE A 174 -9.75 -12.31 -2.97
N VAL A 175 -8.86 -12.98 -2.24
CA VAL A 175 -8.04 -12.38 -1.18
C VAL A 175 -6.87 -11.62 -1.82
N THR A 176 -6.65 -10.38 -1.36
CA THR A 176 -5.67 -9.44 -1.91
C THR A 176 -4.81 -8.83 -0.81
N ALA A 177 -3.70 -8.20 -1.18
CA ALA A 177 -2.81 -7.49 -0.26
C ALA A 177 -3.34 -6.11 0.16
N GLY A 178 -4.63 -6.01 0.47
CA GLY A 178 -5.37 -4.77 0.78
C GLY A 178 -5.96 -4.07 -0.45
N SER A 179 -6.67 -2.96 -0.23
CA SER A 179 -7.47 -2.30 -1.29
C SER A 179 -6.67 -1.85 -2.51
N ARG A 180 -5.44 -1.35 -2.33
CA ARG A 180 -4.56 -0.98 -3.47
C ARG A 180 -4.32 -2.16 -4.42
N ASP A 181 -4.04 -3.34 -3.86
CA ASP A 181 -3.84 -4.56 -4.64
C ASP A 181 -5.15 -5.01 -5.31
N SER A 182 -6.29 -4.89 -4.59
CA SER A 182 -7.61 -5.13 -5.19
C SER A 182 -7.87 -4.24 -6.40
N LEU A 183 -7.60 -2.94 -6.29
CA LEU A 183 -7.84 -1.99 -7.38
C LEU A 183 -6.93 -2.23 -8.57
N LEU A 184 -5.65 -2.58 -8.35
CA LEU A 184 -4.72 -2.94 -9.43
C LEU A 184 -5.16 -4.23 -10.15
N LEU A 185 -5.59 -5.25 -9.40
CA LEU A 185 -6.13 -6.48 -9.97
C LEU A 185 -7.41 -6.21 -10.78
N LEU A 186 -8.33 -5.40 -10.25
CA LEU A 186 -9.55 -5.01 -10.96
C LEU A 186 -9.22 -4.22 -12.22
N GLN A 187 -8.30 -3.27 -12.15
CA GLN A 187 -7.85 -2.50 -13.30
C GLN A 187 -7.31 -3.39 -14.42
N HIS A 188 -6.48 -4.38 -14.10
CA HIS A 188 -6.03 -5.36 -15.09
C HIS A 188 -7.20 -6.22 -15.60
N ALA A 189 -8.10 -6.69 -14.73
CA ALA A 189 -9.25 -7.48 -15.15
C ALA A 189 -10.21 -6.71 -16.07
N MET A 190 -10.41 -5.41 -15.82
CA MET A 190 -11.27 -4.55 -16.64
C MET A 190 -10.79 -4.44 -18.09
N THR A 191 -9.48 -4.54 -18.37
CA THR A 191 -8.99 -4.54 -19.76
C THR A 191 -9.48 -5.76 -20.54
N SER A 192 -9.69 -6.89 -19.87
CA SER A 192 -10.23 -8.11 -20.47
C SER A 192 -11.76 -8.11 -20.54
N LEU A 193 -12.43 -7.26 -19.76
CA LEU A 193 -13.89 -7.10 -19.78
C LEU A 193 -14.35 -6.04 -20.79
N GLY A 194 -13.45 -5.15 -21.22
CA GLY A 194 -13.72 -4.17 -22.26
C GLY A 194 -13.61 -4.80 -23.63
N ASP A 195 -14.52 -4.45 -24.53
CA ASP A 195 -14.40 -4.88 -25.93
C ASP A 195 -13.09 -4.37 -26.54
N SER A 196 -12.42 -5.29 -27.24
CA SER A 196 -11.02 -5.27 -27.70
C SER A 196 -10.52 -3.97 -28.33
N GLU A 197 -9.25 -3.62 -28.05
CA GLU A 197 -8.29 -2.74 -28.77
C GLU A 197 -8.71 -1.33 -29.22
N HIS A 198 -9.99 -1.04 -29.42
CA HIS A 198 -10.47 0.13 -30.18
C HIS A 198 -11.19 1.18 -29.33
N SER A 199 -11.58 0.87 -28.09
CA SER A 199 -12.12 1.88 -27.16
C SER A 199 -11.73 1.57 -25.70
N PRO A 200 -10.68 2.20 -25.14
CA PRO A 200 -10.31 1.98 -23.75
C PRO A 200 -11.41 2.48 -22.80
N MET A 201 -11.65 1.74 -21.71
CA MET A 201 -12.62 2.17 -20.70
C MET A 201 -12.22 3.50 -20.06
N LYS A 202 -13.18 4.40 -19.90
CA LYS A 202 -13.00 5.65 -19.17
C LYS A 202 -13.15 5.40 -17.66
N TRP A 203 -12.12 5.75 -16.89
CA TRP A 203 -12.15 5.67 -15.43
C TRP A 203 -12.69 6.96 -14.83
N TRP A 204 -13.49 6.84 -13.78
CA TRP A 204 -14.12 7.93 -13.06
C TRP A 204 -13.87 7.79 -11.55
N LEU A 205 -13.38 8.85 -10.93
CA LEU A 205 -13.05 8.91 -9.51
C LEU A 205 -13.85 10.01 -8.82
N GLU A 206 -14.21 9.79 -7.56
CA GLU A 206 -14.80 10.83 -6.72
C GLU A 206 -13.93 12.09 -6.62
N GLU A 207 -14.57 13.25 -6.66
CA GLU A 207 -13.96 14.57 -6.57
C GLU A 207 -14.55 15.27 -5.34
N SER A 208 -14.01 15.11 -4.13
CA SER A 208 -12.68 14.65 -3.68
C SER A 208 -12.55 13.13 -3.44
N THR A 209 -11.32 12.60 -3.30
CA THR A 209 -11.07 11.15 -3.07
C THR A 209 -9.89 10.83 -2.15
N TYR A 210 -9.71 9.55 -1.82
CA TYR A 210 -8.54 9.03 -1.12
C TYR A 210 -7.33 9.03 -2.07
N PRO A 211 -6.24 9.79 -1.79
CA PRO A 211 -5.17 10.00 -2.76
C PRO A 211 -4.55 8.71 -3.33
N PRO A 212 -4.34 7.63 -2.54
CA PRO A 212 -3.82 6.37 -3.08
C PRO A 212 -4.70 5.69 -4.14
N ILE A 213 -6.00 5.98 -4.21
CA ILE A 213 -6.87 5.46 -5.30
C ILE A 213 -6.44 6.06 -6.64
N ARG A 214 -6.00 7.32 -6.65
CA ARG A 214 -5.53 8.01 -7.87
C ARG A 214 -4.27 7.38 -8.43
N GLU A 215 -3.39 6.91 -7.54
CA GLU A 215 -2.13 6.26 -7.92
C GLU A 215 -2.32 4.89 -8.59
N VAL A 216 -3.52 4.31 -8.49
CA VAL A 216 -3.85 3.06 -9.16
C VAL A 216 -4.25 3.27 -10.62
N ILE A 217 -4.74 4.46 -10.97
CA ILE A 217 -5.04 4.79 -12.37
C ILE A 217 -3.71 5.01 -13.12
N PRO A 218 -3.52 4.43 -14.32
CA PRO A 218 -2.30 4.65 -15.08
C PRO A 218 -2.05 6.13 -15.32
N SER A 219 -0.80 6.56 -15.21
CA SER A 219 -0.41 7.96 -15.42
C SER A 219 -0.78 8.52 -16.80
N HIS A 220 -0.96 7.66 -17.82
CA HIS A 220 -1.38 8.05 -19.16
C HIS A 220 -2.91 8.12 -19.33
N VAL A 221 -3.70 7.70 -18.34
CA VAL A 221 -5.17 7.76 -18.36
C VAL A 221 -5.63 8.93 -17.49
N LYS A 222 -6.20 9.97 -18.12
CA LYS A 222 -6.87 11.04 -17.38
C LYS A 222 -8.23 10.52 -16.88
N ALA A 223 -8.34 10.26 -15.58
CA ALA A 223 -9.61 9.93 -14.94
C ALA A 223 -10.61 11.09 -15.08
N GLY A 224 -11.89 10.79 -15.27
CA GLY A 224 -12.99 11.73 -15.11
C GLY A 224 -13.33 11.96 -13.64
N ALA A 225 -13.97 13.09 -13.34
CA ALA A 225 -14.39 13.47 -11.99
C ALA A 225 -15.86 13.09 -11.73
N LEU A 226 -16.11 12.46 -10.59
CA LEU A 226 -17.45 12.22 -10.04
C LEU A 226 -17.67 13.26 -8.94
N PHE A 227 -18.42 14.32 -9.25
CA PHE A 227 -18.75 15.33 -8.26
C PHE A 227 -19.60 14.73 -7.13
N ILE A 228 -19.35 15.17 -5.90
CA ILE A 228 -20.08 14.75 -4.72
C ILE A 228 -20.99 15.89 -4.27
N ASP A 229 -22.28 15.60 -4.13
CA ASP A 229 -23.24 16.46 -3.44
C ASP A 229 -23.78 15.80 -2.18
N GLU A 230 -24.80 16.38 -1.54
CA GLU A 230 -25.38 15.87 -0.29
C GLU A 230 -26.06 14.48 -0.45
N ASP A 231 -26.32 14.05 -1.69
CA ASP A 231 -26.89 12.73 -2.02
C ASP A 231 -25.81 11.70 -2.42
N GLY A 232 -24.52 12.08 -2.42
CA GLY A 232 -23.38 11.21 -2.73
C GLY A 232 -22.77 11.46 -4.12
N PRO A 233 -22.12 10.47 -4.75
CA PRO A 233 -21.48 10.64 -6.05
C PRO A 233 -22.51 10.82 -7.16
N CYS A 234 -22.43 11.93 -7.90
CA CYS A 234 -23.29 12.21 -9.05
C CYS A 234 -22.92 11.31 -10.22
N LEU A 235 -23.94 10.77 -10.90
CA LEU A 235 -23.75 10.07 -12.17
C LEU A 235 -23.37 11.10 -13.23
N PRO A 236 -22.20 11.01 -13.88
CA PRO A 236 -21.78 11.99 -14.87
C PRO A 236 -22.38 11.64 -16.23
N GLU A 237 -22.49 12.64 -17.09
CA GLU A 237 -22.69 12.41 -18.51
C GLU A 237 -21.38 11.91 -19.13
N SER A 238 -21.43 10.85 -19.92
CA SER A 238 -20.27 10.30 -20.61
C SER A 238 -20.61 9.95 -22.05
N GLU A 239 -19.80 10.46 -22.97
CA GLU A 239 -19.83 10.10 -24.39
C GLU A 239 -19.07 8.78 -24.67
N HIS A 240 -18.35 8.25 -23.67
CA HIS A 240 -17.60 7.00 -23.80
C HIS A 240 -18.53 5.79 -23.73
N VAL A 241 -18.31 4.82 -24.63
CA VAL A 241 -19.10 3.57 -24.71
C VAL A 241 -18.96 2.71 -23.45
N SER A 242 -17.80 2.72 -22.77
CA SER A 242 -17.55 1.94 -21.56
C SER A 242 -16.87 2.77 -20.48
N ASN A 243 -17.43 2.70 -19.27
CA ASN A 243 -17.06 3.52 -18.13
C ASN A 243 -16.89 2.67 -16.87
N VAL A 244 -15.92 3.02 -16.02
CA VAL A 244 -15.70 2.42 -14.70
C VAL A 244 -15.69 3.52 -13.65
N ALA A 245 -16.58 3.43 -12.67
CA ALA A 245 -16.62 4.34 -11.53
C ALA A 245 -16.10 3.66 -10.26
N ILE A 246 -15.22 4.31 -9.52
CA ILE A 246 -14.83 3.89 -8.17
C ILE A 246 -15.55 4.81 -7.18
N VAL A 247 -16.36 4.24 -6.30
CA VAL A 247 -17.21 4.98 -5.37
C VAL A 247 -17.10 4.45 -3.94
N THR A 248 -17.34 5.32 -2.96
CA THR A 248 -17.39 4.99 -1.53
C THR A 248 -18.79 5.26 -0.96
N PRO A 249 -19.81 4.48 -1.38
CA PRO A 249 -21.23 4.84 -1.27
C PRO A 249 -21.75 4.88 0.17
N ASN A 250 -21.21 4.03 1.05
CA ASN A 250 -21.61 4.01 2.46
C ASN A 250 -21.17 5.29 3.18
N ARG A 251 -19.93 5.72 2.93
CA ARG A 251 -19.32 6.90 3.56
C ARG A 251 -18.21 7.44 2.69
N GLN A 252 -18.54 8.49 1.94
CA GLN A 252 -17.67 9.10 0.96
C GLN A 252 -16.34 9.52 1.60
N TYR A 253 -15.21 9.14 1.02
CA TYR A 253 -13.90 9.62 1.50
C TYR A 253 -13.44 10.83 0.67
N PRO A 254 -13.22 12.02 1.26
CA PRO A 254 -13.15 12.30 2.70
C PRO A 254 -14.41 12.95 3.32
N LEU A 255 -15.42 13.29 2.52
CA LEU A 255 -16.51 14.18 2.93
C LEU A 255 -17.49 13.56 3.94
N GLY A 256 -17.49 12.24 4.05
CA GLY A 256 -18.33 11.48 4.98
C GLY A 256 -19.81 11.41 4.59
N VAL A 257 -20.15 11.83 3.37
CA VAL A 257 -21.52 11.77 2.82
C VAL A 257 -21.88 10.34 2.46
N SER A 258 -23.12 9.94 2.71
CA SER A 258 -23.64 8.63 2.31
C SER A 258 -24.52 8.78 1.06
N ILE A 259 -24.48 7.80 0.15
CA ILE A 259 -25.35 7.80 -1.02
C ILE A 259 -26.83 7.72 -0.59
N SER A 260 -27.68 8.56 -1.17
CA SER A 260 -29.12 8.51 -0.91
C SER A 260 -29.79 7.38 -1.69
N ALA A 261 -31.00 7.00 -1.28
CA ALA A 261 -31.76 5.96 -1.98
C ALA A 261 -32.05 6.33 -3.45
N ALA A 262 -32.37 7.61 -3.71
CA ALA A 262 -32.63 8.12 -5.04
C ALA A 262 -31.36 8.09 -5.91
N ARG A 263 -30.23 8.59 -5.40
CA ARG A 263 -28.95 8.55 -6.13
C ARG A 263 -28.50 7.12 -6.42
N ARG A 264 -28.65 6.22 -5.45
CA ARG A 264 -28.37 4.80 -5.66
C ARG A 264 -29.21 4.20 -6.77
N GLN A 265 -30.52 4.50 -6.82
CA GLN A 265 -31.38 4.00 -7.88
C GLN A 265 -30.94 4.51 -9.26
N GLN A 266 -30.51 5.77 -9.38
CA GLN A 266 -29.95 6.32 -10.63
C GLN A 266 -28.73 5.52 -11.09
N TRP A 267 -27.77 5.25 -10.19
CA TRP A 267 -26.61 4.41 -10.50
C TRP A 267 -27.00 2.98 -10.89
N LEU A 268 -27.92 2.35 -10.15
CA LEU A 268 -28.39 0.99 -10.46
C LEU A 268 -29.12 0.91 -11.81
N GLN A 269 -29.81 1.97 -12.23
CA GLN A 269 -30.41 2.07 -13.56
C GLN A 269 -29.34 2.24 -14.63
N ALA A 270 -28.34 3.09 -14.41
CA ALA A 270 -27.22 3.27 -15.34
C ALA A 270 -26.42 1.97 -15.54
N LEU A 271 -26.24 1.18 -14.49
CA LEU A 271 -25.58 -0.13 -14.54
C LEU A 271 -26.38 -1.18 -15.33
N GLN A 272 -27.66 -0.96 -15.62
CA GLN A 272 -28.43 -1.85 -16.51
C GLN A 272 -28.27 -1.47 -17.98
N SER A 273 -27.74 -0.29 -18.30
CA SER A 273 -27.54 0.14 -19.67
C SER A 273 -26.30 -0.51 -20.28
N ASP A 274 -26.42 -0.93 -21.52
CA ASP A 274 -25.28 -1.38 -22.33
C ASP A 274 -24.65 -0.23 -23.15
N SER A 275 -25.31 0.93 -23.23
CA SER A 275 -24.78 2.11 -23.94
C SER A 275 -25.28 3.44 -23.34
N PRO A 276 -24.42 4.25 -22.72
CA PRO A 276 -23.05 3.90 -22.32
C PRO A 276 -23.08 2.79 -21.26
N SER A 277 -22.17 1.84 -21.36
CA SER A 277 -22.02 0.79 -20.36
C SER A 277 -21.24 1.29 -19.16
N TRP A 278 -21.69 0.90 -17.97
CA TRP A 278 -21.08 1.25 -16.70
C TRP A 278 -20.65 0.01 -15.92
N TRP A 279 -19.53 0.15 -15.23
CA TRP A 279 -19.02 -0.75 -14.20
C TRP A 279 -18.80 0.07 -12.93
N LEU A 280 -19.00 -0.56 -11.78
CA LEU A 280 -18.85 0.08 -10.48
C LEU A 280 -17.89 -0.74 -9.61
N VAL A 281 -16.93 -0.05 -9.00
CA VAL A 281 -16.13 -0.59 -7.90
C VAL A 281 -16.57 0.12 -6.62
N GLU A 282 -17.23 -0.62 -5.74
CA GLU A 282 -17.61 -0.18 -4.40
C GLU A 282 -16.44 -0.44 -3.45
N ASP A 283 -15.77 0.62 -2.98
CA ASP A 283 -14.74 0.53 -1.93
C ASP A 283 -15.37 0.82 -0.57
N ASP A 284 -15.28 -0.14 0.35
CA ASP A 284 -15.80 -0.04 1.71
C ASP A 284 -14.69 -0.20 2.75
N TYR A 285 -14.30 0.92 3.37
CA TYR A 285 -13.10 1.00 4.20
C TYR A 285 -13.35 1.14 5.71
N ASP A 286 -14.52 1.60 6.16
CA ASP A 286 -14.80 1.85 7.59
C ASP A 286 -16.24 1.60 8.05
N ASN A 287 -17.02 0.85 7.26
CA ASN A 287 -18.42 0.54 7.53
C ASN A 287 -18.68 -0.12 8.89
N GLU A 288 -17.69 -0.77 9.49
CA GLU A 288 -17.84 -1.42 10.78
C GLU A 288 -18.09 -0.43 11.92
N PHE A 289 -17.67 0.83 11.76
CA PHE A 289 -17.63 1.79 12.85
C PHE A 289 -18.82 2.75 12.83
N VAL A 290 -20.02 2.21 13.04
CA VAL A 290 -21.25 3.00 13.26
C VAL A 290 -21.48 3.21 14.75
N TYR A 291 -21.64 4.46 15.18
CA TYR A 291 -21.74 4.82 16.61
C TYR A 291 -23.16 5.15 17.08
N GLN A 292 -24.07 5.43 16.15
CA GLN A 292 -25.47 5.76 16.42
C GLN A 292 -26.35 5.14 15.34
N GLY A 293 -27.37 4.38 15.74
CA GLY A 293 -28.26 3.68 14.82
C GLY A 293 -27.59 2.50 14.10
N ARG A 294 -28.10 2.18 12.91
CA ARG A 294 -27.51 1.23 11.96
C ARG A 294 -27.10 1.98 10.70
N SER A 295 -26.11 1.49 9.95
CA SER A 295 -25.93 1.98 8.58
C SER A 295 -27.16 1.56 7.77
N ASN A 296 -27.84 2.55 7.19
CA ASN A 296 -29.04 2.35 6.38
C ASN A 296 -28.70 2.31 4.88
N VAL A 297 -27.42 2.23 4.52
CA VAL A 297 -26.97 2.14 3.14
C VAL A 297 -26.68 0.67 2.81
N PRO A 298 -27.59 -0.04 2.12
CA PRO A 298 -27.28 -1.32 1.48
C PRO A 298 -26.07 -1.23 0.56
N PHE A 299 -25.31 -2.33 0.46
CA PHE A 299 -24.31 -2.49 -0.60
C PHE A 299 -24.94 -2.32 -1.98
N MET A 300 -24.18 -1.83 -2.95
CA MET A 300 -24.66 -1.64 -4.33
C MET A 300 -25.05 -2.99 -4.96
N GLN A 301 -24.28 -4.05 -4.67
CA GLN A 301 -24.61 -5.42 -5.09
C GLN A 301 -25.96 -5.90 -4.52
N THR A 302 -26.17 -5.79 -3.21
CA THR A 302 -27.43 -6.23 -2.56
C THR A 302 -28.63 -5.38 -2.98
N ALA A 303 -28.43 -4.08 -3.20
CA ALA A 303 -29.50 -3.15 -3.55
C ALA A 303 -30.07 -3.37 -4.95
N SER A 304 -29.32 -4.03 -5.84
CA SER A 304 -29.82 -4.37 -7.17
C SER A 304 -30.81 -5.53 -7.09
N VAL A 305 -31.99 -5.37 -7.70
CA VAL A 305 -32.95 -6.46 -7.92
C VAL A 305 -32.66 -7.19 -9.24
N TYR A 306 -31.93 -6.56 -10.15
CA TYR A 306 -31.63 -7.07 -11.48
C TYR A 306 -30.23 -7.67 -11.54
N ASP A 307 -30.11 -8.87 -12.09
CA ASP A 307 -28.83 -9.59 -12.21
C ASP A 307 -27.81 -8.80 -13.06
N GLN A 308 -28.25 -8.10 -14.11
CA GLN A 308 -27.37 -7.31 -14.97
C GLN A 308 -26.62 -6.21 -14.22
N ALA A 309 -27.30 -5.50 -13.31
CA ALA A 309 -26.63 -4.49 -12.48
C ALA A 309 -25.72 -5.14 -11.42
N ARG A 310 -26.07 -6.31 -10.88
CA ARG A 310 -25.19 -7.07 -9.96
C ARG A 310 -23.90 -7.51 -10.65
N ASP A 311 -24.02 -7.95 -11.89
CA ASP A 311 -22.89 -8.39 -12.73
C ASP A 311 -21.90 -7.28 -13.06
N ARG A 312 -22.24 -6.01 -12.83
CA ARG A 312 -21.39 -4.84 -13.12
C ARG A 312 -20.82 -4.16 -11.87
N VAL A 313 -21.04 -4.73 -10.67
CA VAL A 313 -20.54 -4.16 -9.41
C VAL A 313 -19.50 -5.09 -8.78
N PHE A 314 -18.31 -4.58 -8.51
CA PHE A 314 -17.28 -5.24 -7.72
C PHE A 314 -17.21 -4.61 -6.34
N PHE A 315 -17.20 -5.42 -5.28
CA PHE A 315 -17.02 -4.91 -3.92
C PHE A 315 -15.56 -5.11 -3.48
N VAL A 316 -14.98 -4.10 -2.85
CA VAL A 316 -13.63 -4.14 -2.28
C VAL A 316 -13.71 -3.90 -0.78
N GLY A 317 -13.21 -4.87 0.00
CA GLY A 317 -13.10 -4.77 1.45
C GLY A 317 -11.65 -4.83 1.93
N SER A 318 -11.40 -4.35 3.15
CA SER A 318 -10.06 -4.42 3.77
C SER A 318 -10.09 -4.73 5.25
N PHE A 319 -9.13 -5.54 5.70
CA PHE A 319 -8.87 -5.79 7.12
C PHE A 319 -8.00 -4.70 7.78
N SER A 320 -7.44 -3.77 7.00
CA SER A 320 -6.44 -2.80 7.47
C SER A 320 -6.97 -1.82 8.53
N LYS A 321 -8.28 -1.58 8.53
CA LYS A 321 -8.98 -0.61 9.40
C LYS A 321 -9.63 -1.29 10.62
N VAL A 322 -9.87 -2.59 10.52
CA VAL A 322 -10.51 -3.41 11.56
C VAL A 322 -9.55 -4.25 12.39
N LEU A 323 -8.37 -4.57 11.85
CA LEU A 323 -7.30 -5.29 12.56
C LEU A 323 -6.09 -4.37 12.74
N PHE A 324 -5.21 -4.31 11.74
CA PHE A 324 -4.04 -3.42 11.73
C PHE A 324 -3.48 -3.30 10.31
N ARG A 325 -2.90 -2.13 9.98
CA ARG A 325 -2.38 -1.81 8.63
C ARG A 325 -1.27 -2.76 8.16
N GLY A 326 -0.43 -3.20 9.10
CA GLY A 326 0.68 -4.12 8.81
C GLY A 326 0.25 -5.50 8.32
N LEU A 327 -1.02 -5.89 8.52
CA LEU A 327 -1.54 -7.17 8.05
C LEU A 327 -1.60 -7.23 6.51
N ARG A 328 -1.83 -6.08 5.85
CA ARG A 328 -1.93 -5.97 4.39
C ARG A 328 -2.83 -7.04 3.77
N LEU A 329 -4.05 -7.15 4.28
CA LEU A 329 -5.04 -8.12 3.79
C LEU A 329 -6.34 -7.40 3.43
N GLY A 330 -6.90 -7.78 2.30
CA GLY A 330 -8.19 -7.32 1.80
C GLY A 330 -8.80 -8.38 0.90
N PHE A 331 -9.91 -8.05 0.27
CA PHE A 331 -10.58 -8.95 -0.63
C PHE A 331 -11.43 -8.21 -1.65
N ILE A 332 -11.74 -8.90 -2.75
CA ILE A 332 -12.75 -8.52 -3.74
C ILE A 332 -13.90 -9.51 -3.63
N VAL A 333 -15.15 -9.03 -3.68
CA VAL A 333 -16.32 -9.86 -4.01
C VAL A 333 -16.65 -9.60 -5.47
N ALA A 334 -16.30 -10.57 -6.32
CA ALA A 334 -16.53 -10.49 -7.76
C ALA A 334 -17.95 -10.96 -8.11
N PRO A 335 -18.60 -10.39 -9.12
CA PRO A 335 -19.77 -11.01 -9.71
C PRO A 335 -19.43 -12.39 -10.27
N THR A 336 -20.36 -13.33 -10.16
CA THR A 336 -20.16 -14.74 -10.53
C THR A 336 -19.66 -14.90 -11.96
N LYS A 337 -20.18 -14.07 -12.90
CA LYS A 337 -19.77 -14.05 -14.31
C LYS A 337 -18.29 -13.71 -14.54
N HIS A 338 -17.66 -13.01 -13.59
CA HIS A 338 -16.32 -12.42 -13.77
C HIS A 338 -15.24 -13.04 -12.89
N ILE A 339 -15.58 -14.07 -12.08
CA ILE A 339 -14.60 -14.81 -11.26
C ILE A 339 -13.43 -15.32 -12.12
N ALA A 340 -13.73 -15.95 -13.27
CA ALA A 340 -12.72 -16.50 -14.15
C ALA A 340 -11.78 -15.42 -14.74
N THR A 341 -12.30 -14.23 -15.00
CA THR A 341 -11.51 -13.10 -15.54
C THR A 341 -10.54 -12.55 -14.49
N LEU A 342 -11.01 -12.39 -13.24
CA LEU A 342 -10.12 -11.96 -12.16
C LEU A 342 -9.09 -13.03 -11.83
N TYR A 343 -9.46 -14.32 -11.85
CA TYR A 343 -8.52 -15.41 -11.65
C TYR A 343 -7.40 -15.41 -12.71
N LYS A 344 -7.75 -15.23 -13.99
CA LYS A 344 -6.76 -15.08 -15.07
C LYS A 344 -5.84 -13.89 -14.83
N SER A 345 -6.40 -12.75 -14.41
CA SER A 345 -5.64 -11.53 -14.12
C SER A 345 -4.68 -11.72 -12.94
N GLN A 346 -5.14 -12.38 -11.88
CA GLN A 346 -4.31 -12.69 -10.71
C GLN A 346 -3.17 -13.64 -11.06
N ARG A 347 -3.39 -14.60 -11.97
CA ARG A 347 -2.31 -15.46 -12.46
C ARG A 347 -1.24 -14.71 -13.25
N VAL A 348 -1.63 -13.67 -13.98
CA VAL A 348 -0.70 -12.82 -14.76
C VAL A 348 0.09 -11.89 -13.84
N LEU A 349 -0.58 -11.24 -12.89
CA LEU A 349 0.05 -10.29 -11.96
C LEU A 349 0.80 -10.96 -10.79
N GLY A 350 0.42 -12.19 -10.45
CA GLY A 350 0.84 -12.88 -9.24
C GLY A 350 -0.08 -12.61 -8.05
N SER A 351 0.02 -13.45 -7.02
CA SER A 351 -0.69 -13.24 -5.76
C SER A 351 0.18 -12.44 -4.80
N SER A 352 -0.26 -11.22 -4.47
CA SER A 352 0.43 -10.36 -3.51
C SER A 352 0.05 -10.69 -2.05
N ALA A 353 -1.11 -11.31 -1.84
CA ALA A 353 -1.63 -11.58 -0.50
C ALA A 353 -0.90 -12.78 0.10
N SER A 354 -0.23 -12.59 1.24
CA SER A 354 0.48 -13.66 1.92
C SER A 354 -0.50 -14.77 2.30
N LEU A 355 -0.30 -15.99 1.78
CA LEU A 355 -1.13 -17.15 2.12
C LEU A 355 -0.91 -17.67 3.55
N PRO A 356 0.34 -17.74 4.09
CA PRO A 356 0.64 -18.18 5.46
C PRO A 356 -0.17 -17.49 6.58
N ILE A 357 -0.56 -16.23 6.41
CA ILE A 357 -1.28 -15.48 7.46
C ILE A 357 -2.80 -15.72 7.43
N GLN A 358 -3.34 -16.18 6.31
CA GLN A 358 -4.79 -16.31 6.10
C GLN A 358 -5.45 -17.33 7.05
N PRO A 359 -4.84 -18.51 7.35
CA PRO A 359 -5.39 -19.44 8.35
C PRO A 359 -5.53 -18.82 9.74
N ALA A 360 -4.61 -17.94 10.15
CA ALA A 360 -4.71 -17.27 11.44
C ALA A 360 -5.85 -16.24 11.48
N VAL A 361 -6.08 -15.52 10.38
CA VAL A 361 -7.23 -14.61 10.25
C VAL A 361 -8.54 -15.39 10.23
N ALA A 362 -8.60 -16.51 9.49
CA ALA A 362 -9.76 -17.39 9.45
C ALA A 362 -10.10 -17.90 10.86
N ASP A 363 -9.15 -18.49 11.59
CA ASP A 363 -9.36 -18.94 12.96
C ASP A 363 -9.81 -17.79 13.88
N PHE A 364 -9.18 -16.61 13.77
CA PHE A 364 -9.54 -15.45 14.57
C PHE A 364 -10.99 -14.99 14.35
N MET A 365 -11.49 -15.11 13.12
CA MET A 365 -12.90 -14.85 12.78
C MET A 365 -13.83 -15.97 13.27
N LEU A 366 -13.50 -17.23 12.99
CA LEU A 366 -14.32 -18.41 13.34
C LEU A 366 -14.48 -18.59 14.85
N GLN A 367 -13.47 -18.25 15.64
CA GLN A 367 -13.53 -18.27 17.11
C GLN A 367 -14.30 -17.08 17.71
N GLY A 368 -14.81 -16.17 16.86
CA GLY A 368 -15.56 -14.98 17.26
C GLY A 368 -14.72 -13.88 17.91
N HIS A 369 -13.38 -13.99 17.87
CA HIS A 369 -12.50 -12.95 18.43
C HIS A 369 -12.56 -11.66 17.60
N PHE A 370 -12.72 -11.79 16.28
CA PHE A 370 -12.94 -10.67 15.36
C PHE A 370 -14.16 -9.81 15.75
N ASP A 371 -15.33 -10.41 15.90
CA ASP A 371 -16.55 -9.68 16.22
C ASP A 371 -16.51 -9.04 17.62
N ARG A 372 -15.92 -9.74 18.60
CA ARG A 372 -15.69 -9.17 19.94
C ARG A 372 -14.74 -7.97 19.88
N HIS A 373 -13.68 -8.06 19.08
CA HIS A 373 -12.75 -6.95 18.87
C HIS A 373 -13.46 -5.75 18.25
N LEU A 374 -14.18 -5.94 17.13
CA LEU A 374 -14.95 -4.87 16.48
C LEU A 374 -15.92 -4.17 17.44
N ASN A 375 -16.66 -4.93 18.25
CA ASN A 375 -17.58 -4.38 19.23
C ASN A 375 -16.88 -3.54 20.31
N ARG A 376 -15.68 -3.94 20.74
CA ARG A 376 -14.84 -3.14 21.65
C ARG A 376 -14.36 -1.86 20.96
N MET A 377 -13.87 -1.98 19.72
CA MET A 377 -13.35 -0.85 18.94
C MET A 377 -14.43 0.20 18.65
N ARG A 378 -15.66 -0.20 18.32
CA ARG A 378 -16.80 0.71 18.16
C ARG A 378 -17.01 1.61 19.38
N ARG A 379 -16.93 1.06 20.59
CA ARG A 379 -17.09 1.83 21.83
C ARG A 379 -15.89 2.74 22.08
N HIS A 380 -14.70 2.20 21.89
CA HIS A 380 -13.43 2.92 22.05
C HIS A 380 -13.37 4.15 21.14
N TYR A 381 -13.61 3.97 19.84
CA TYR A 381 -13.59 5.05 18.87
C TYR A 381 -14.72 6.06 19.05
N ARG A 382 -15.90 5.62 19.54
CA ARG A 382 -16.96 6.55 19.91
C ARG A 382 -16.52 7.53 21.00
N LEU A 383 -15.84 7.02 22.04
CA LEU A 383 -15.31 7.85 23.12
C LEU A 383 -14.25 8.82 22.61
N LYS A 384 -13.26 8.33 21.82
CA LYS A 384 -12.23 9.19 21.22
C LYS A 384 -12.81 10.28 20.32
N ARG A 385 -13.83 9.97 19.52
CA ARG A 385 -14.58 10.95 18.73
C ARG A 385 -15.21 12.02 19.62
N ASP A 386 -15.90 11.61 20.68
CA ASP A 386 -16.59 12.56 21.56
C ASP A 386 -15.60 13.46 22.31
N VAL A 387 -14.43 12.95 22.71
CA VAL A 387 -13.32 13.74 23.23
C VAL A 387 -12.80 14.75 22.21
N LEU A 388 -12.53 14.31 20.97
CA LEU A 388 -12.10 15.21 19.91
C LEU A 388 -13.14 16.32 19.67
N LEU A 389 -14.43 15.99 19.58
CA LEU A 389 -15.48 16.99 19.37
C LEU A 389 -15.53 18.03 20.50
N ALA A 390 -15.32 17.63 21.75
CA ALA A 390 -15.25 18.56 22.88
C ALA A 390 -14.02 19.50 22.79
N LEU A 391 -12.87 18.98 22.34
CA LEU A 391 -11.68 19.79 22.08
C LEU A 391 -11.92 20.79 20.95
N LEU A 392 -12.54 20.35 19.84
CA LEU A 392 -12.87 21.22 18.71
C LEU A 392 -13.80 22.36 19.13
N GLU A 393 -14.86 22.04 19.86
CA GLU A 393 -15.82 23.02 20.38
C GLU A 393 -15.13 24.07 21.26
N SER A 394 -14.25 23.62 22.16
CA SER A 394 -13.59 24.49 23.14
C SER A 394 -12.49 25.36 22.54
N HIS A 395 -11.85 24.91 21.46
CA HIS A 395 -10.59 25.49 21.00
C HIS A 395 -10.61 26.00 19.56
N LEU A 396 -11.45 25.45 18.67
CA LEU A 396 -11.39 25.71 17.23
C LEU A 396 -12.72 26.18 16.62
N ALA A 397 -13.82 26.19 17.39
CA ALA A 397 -15.16 26.58 16.93
C ALA A 397 -15.25 28.01 16.37
N THR A 398 -14.31 28.90 16.71
CA THR A 398 -14.24 30.24 16.11
C THR A 398 -13.99 30.16 14.61
N TRP A 399 -12.97 29.38 14.19
CA TRP A 399 -12.49 29.33 12.81
C TRP A 399 -13.13 28.23 11.96
N PHE A 400 -13.54 27.13 12.57
CA PHE A 400 -14.00 25.94 11.87
C PHE A 400 -15.47 25.60 12.15
N GLU A 401 -16.08 24.91 11.21
CA GLU A 401 -17.37 24.23 11.34
C GLU A 401 -17.22 22.73 11.02
N TRP A 402 -18.09 21.90 11.59
CA TRP A 402 -18.10 20.45 11.34
C TRP A 402 -19.47 19.84 11.62
N LYS A 403 -19.74 18.71 10.96
CA LYS A 403 -20.89 17.84 11.28
C LYS A 403 -20.41 16.70 12.20
N LYS A 404 -21.14 16.41 13.28
CA LYS A 404 -20.84 15.25 14.15
C LYS A 404 -20.97 13.94 13.36
N PRO A 405 -19.88 13.17 13.16
CA PRO A 405 -19.97 11.95 12.35
C PRO A 405 -20.73 10.85 13.11
N ARG A 406 -21.71 10.26 12.44
CA ARG A 406 -22.48 9.10 12.94
C ARG A 406 -21.69 7.79 12.90
N GLY A 407 -20.66 7.73 12.05
CA GLY A 407 -19.76 6.60 11.92
C GLY A 407 -18.42 6.99 11.28
N GLY A 408 -17.56 5.98 11.09
CA GLY A 408 -16.24 6.09 10.50
C GLY A 408 -15.16 6.50 11.49
N MET A 409 -13.97 6.84 10.98
CA MET A 409 -12.75 6.98 11.79
C MET A 409 -12.15 8.40 11.82
N HIS A 410 -12.82 9.38 11.22
CA HIS A 410 -12.39 10.78 11.16
C HIS A 410 -13.53 11.79 11.30
N VAL A 411 -13.19 12.99 11.77
CA VAL A 411 -14.03 14.19 11.70
C VAL A 411 -13.46 15.09 10.60
N LEU A 412 -14.31 15.59 9.71
CA LEU A 412 -13.93 16.66 8.78
C LEU A 412 -14.25 17.99 9.44
N ILE A 413 -13.25 18.86 9.57
CA ILE A 413 -13.44 20.25 9.97
C ILE A 413 -13.17 21.15 8.78
N GLU A 414 -13.95 22.21 8.64
CA GLU A 414 -13.92 23.09 7.49
C GLU A 414 -13.81 24.55 7.93
N LEU A 415 -12.98 25.30 7.24
CA LEU A 415 -12.76 26.70 7.56
C LEU A 415 -14.02 27.49 7.19
N LYS A 416 -14.53 28.29 8.13
CA LYS A 416 -15.70 29.13 7.86
C LYS A 416 -15.38 30.15 6.78
N SER A 417 -16.40 30.51 6.00
CA SER A 417 -16.28 31.38 4.82
C SER A 417 -15.64 32.74 5.10
N ASN A 418 -15.79 33.29 6.31
CA ASN A 418 -15.20 34.56 6.72
C ASN A 418 -13.67 34.51 6.95
N PHE A 419 -13.07 33.32 7.01
CA PHE A 419 -11.62 33.12 7.13
C PHE A 419 -10.98 32.60 5.84
N VAL A 420 -11.77 32.32 4.80
CA VAL A 420 -11.26 31.90 3.50
C VAL A 420 -10.79 33.15 2.74
N PRO A 421 -9.51 33.23 2.31
CA PRO A 421 -9.00 34.39 1.59
C PRO A 421 -9.74 34.60 0.27
N ILE A 422 -10.01 35.86 -0.09
CA ILE A 422 -10.62 36.20 -1.39
C ILE A 422 -9.59 36.06 -2.52
N VAL A 423 -8.30 36.19 -2.20
CA VAL A 423 -7.19 36.11 -3.15
C VAL A 423 -6.65 34.67 -3.25
N GLN A 424 -6.61 34.12 -4.46
CA GLN A 424 -5.95 32.85 -4.74
C GLN A 424 -4.43 33.00 -4.61
N THR A 425 -3.86 32.38 -3.57
CA THR A 425 -2.41 32.13 -3.45
C THR A 425 -2.01 30.90 -4.28
N GLU A 426 -0.72 30.77 -4.65
CA GLU A 426 -0.21 29.58 -5.38
C GLU A 426 -0.48 28.25 -4.64
N MET A 427 -0.62 28.31 -3.31
CA MET A 427 -0.90 27.16 -2.45
C MET A 427 -2.18 27.40 -1.63
N ALA A 428 -2.98 26.34 -1.46
CA ALA A 428 -4.19 26.37 -0.63
C ALA A 428 -3.87 26.68 0.85
N LEU A 429 -4.73 27.45 1.53
CA LEU A 429 -4.49 27.90 2.90
C LEU A 429 -4.30 26.74 3.89
N ASP A 430 -5.11 25.68 3.80
CA ASP A 430 -4.98 24.49 4.65
C ASP A 430 -3.66 23.72 4.40
N GLN A 431 -3.13 23.75 3.18
CA GLN A 431 -1.79 23.21 2.88
C GLN A 431 -0.69 24.09 3.46
N LEU A 432 -0.82 25.41 3.41
CA LEU A 432 0.13 26.34 4.04
C LEU A 432 0.22 26.08 5.55
N ILE A 433 -0.93 26.07 6.23
CA ILE A 433 -1.01 25.79 7.67
C ILE A 433 -0.34 24.44 7.98
N SER A 434 -0.63 23.40 7.20
CA SER A 434 -0.03 22.09 7.41
C SER A 434 1.48 22.08 7.19
N GLN A 435 2.03 22.91 6.31
CA GLN A 435 3.47 23.02 6.08
C GLN A 435 4.16 23.78 7.22
N GLU A 436 3.56 24.87 7.70
CA GLU A 436 4.13 25.65 8.80
C GLU A 436 4.13 24.84 10.11
N LEU A 437 3.03 24.16 10.42
CA LEU A 437 2.93 23.32 11.62
C LEU A 437 3.81 22.06 11.56
N ALA A 438 4.25 21.64 10.37
CA ALA A 438 5.19 20.53 10.23
C ALA A 438 6.56 20.85 10.86
N ILE A 439 6.93 22.13 10.98
CA ILE A 439 8.14 22.59 11.68
C ILE A 439 8.04 22.25 13.18
N ASP A 440 6.85 22.40 13.76
CA ASP A 440 6.53 22.04 15.15
C ASP A 440 6.22 20.53 15.31
N SER A 441 6.63 19.70 14.35
CA SER A 441 6.39 18.24 14.33
C SER A 441 4.91 17.85 14.34
N VAL A 442 4.00 18.74 13.97
CA VAL A 442 2.58 18.46 13.81
C VAL A 442 2.26 18.23 12.34
N GLN A 443 1.67 17.08 12.02
CA GLN A 443 1.25 16.75 10.67
C GLN A 443 -0.28 16.75 10.57
N LEU A 444 -0.82 17.64 9.74
CA LEU A 444 -2.24 17.70 9.42
C LEU A 444 -2.51 17.07 8.05
N SER A 445 -3.77 16.74 7.79
CA SER A 445 -4.25 16.23 6.50
C SER A 445 -5.17 17.29 5.86
N PRO A 446 -4.65 18.17 4.98
CA PRO A 446 -5.43 19.22 4.35
C PRO A 446 -6.54 18.65 3.46
N LEU A 447 -7.75 19.20 3.56
CA LEU A 447 -8.88 18.79 2.72
C LEU A 447 -8.59 19.07 1.24
N SER A 448 -7.95 20.21 0.93
CA SER A 448 -7.61 20.58 -0.45
C SER A 448 -6.68 19.58 -1.16
N SER A 449 -5.91 18.76 -0.43
CA SER A 449 -5.08 17.68 -1.00
C SER A 449 -5.90 16.51 -1.55
N HIS A 450 -7.17 16.41 -1.13
CA HIS A 450 -8.12 15.39 -1.57
C HIS A 450 -8.92 15.77 -2.81
N TYR A 451 -8.77 16.97 -3.36
CA TYR A 451 -9.37 17.37 -4.64
C TYR A 451 -8.42 17.10 -5.83
N ILE A 452 -8.97 16.84 -7.02
CA ILE A 452 -8.29 16.67 -8.30
C ILE A 452 -8.55 17.92 -9.17
N GLY A 453 -7.49 18.44 -9.79
CA GLY A 453 -7.47 19.50 -10.83
C GLY A 453 -8.63 20.50 -10.89
N GLU A 454 -9.71 20.16 -11.61
CA GLU A 454 -10.74 21.08 -12.14
C GLU A 454 -11.54 21.87 -11.07
N GLN A 455 -11.61 21.38 -9.82
CA GLN A 455 -12.21 22.14 -8.71
C GLN A 455 -11.28 23.21 -8.13
N LYS A 456 -9.96 23.05 -8.27
CA LYS A 456 -8.97 24.08 -7.91
C LYS A 456 -9.08 25.29 -8.85
N GLU A 457 -9.35 25.04 -10.12
CA GLU A 457 -9.44 26.06 -11.17
C GLU A 457 -10.75 26.87 -11.10
N ASN A 458 -11.85 26.26 -10.62
CA ASN A 458 -13.17 26.91 -10.51
C ASN A 458 -13.49 27.48 -9.11
N ASN A 459 -12.50 27.58 -8.22
CA ASN A 459 -12.64 28.16 -6.87
C ASN A 459 -13.74 27.51 -5.99
N ARG A 460 -13.99 26.21 -6.18
CA ARG A 460 -14.98 25.42 -5.40
C ARG A 460 -14.35 24.52 -4.33
N CYS A 461 -13.03 24.54 -4.20
CA CYS A 461 -12.33 23.78 -3.17
C CYS A 461 -12.72 24.28 -1.77
N ARG A 462 -13.08 23.33 -0.91
CA ARG A 462 -13.29 23.56 0.52
C ARG A 462 -11.94 23.46 1.22
N PHE A 463 -11.71 24.32 2.21
CA PHE A 463 -10.48 24.32 3.01
C PHE A 463 -10.76 23.75 4.39
N GLY A 464 -9.85 22.92 4.89
CA GLY A 464 -10.07 22.28 6.17
C GLY A 464 -9.10 21.14 6.44
N PHE A 465 -9.41 20.34 7.44
CA PHE A 465 -8.58 19.22 7.85
C PHE A 465 -9.38 17.97 8.14
N LEU A 466 -8.83 16.83 7.73
CA LEU A 466 -9.34 15.53 8.13
C LEU A 466 -8.67 15.13 9.45
N LEU A 467 -9.46 15.05 10.52
CA LEU A 467 -8.99 14.71 11.86
C LEU A 467 -9.36 13.26 12.19
N GLY A 468 -8.46 12.35 11.86
CA GLY A 468 -8.53 10.96 12.29
C GLY A 468 -8.36 10.80 13.81
N PHE A 469 -9.37 10.28 14.50
CA PHE A 469 -9.40 10.18 15.96
C PHE A 469 -9.14 8.76 16.49
N SER A 470 -8.98 7.79 15.60
CA SER A 470 -8.90 6.37 15.97
C SER A 470 -7.49 6.00 16.42
N GLY A 471 -6.44 6.46 15.74
CA GLY A 471 -5.05 6.23 16.13
C GLY A 471 -4.59 7.01 17.38
N PRO A 472 -4.63 8.35 17.38
CA PRO A 472 -3.93 9.17 18.38
C PRO A 472 -4.55 9.06 19.78
N LYS A 473 -3.75 9.17 20.84
CA LYS A 473 -4.24 9.27 22.23
C LYS A 473 -4.87 10.65 22.48
N GLU A 474 -5.64 10.76 23.57
CA GLU A 474 -6.29 12.02 23.95
C GLU A 474 -5.30 13.17 24.14
N GLU A 475 -4.19 12.91 24.83
CA GLU A 475 -3.11 13.88 25.04
C GLU A 475 -2.52 14.40 23.72
N GLU A 476 -2.39 13.51 22.73
CA GLU A 476 -1.86 13.85 21.40
C GLU A 476 -2.86 14.73 20.64
N MET A 477 -4.15 14.39 20.69
CA MET A 477 -5.21 15.22 20.10
C MET A 477 -5.25 16.61 20.75
N THR A 478 -5.17 16.69 22.08
CA THR A 478 -5.13 17.98 22.80
C THR A 478 -3.91 18.81 22.42
N TYR A 479 -2.74 18.19 22.32
CA TYR A 479 -1.51 18.86 21.90
C TYR A 479 -1.66 19.45 20.50
N ILE A 480 -2.07 18.65 19.52
CA ILE A 480 -2.23 19.09 18.13
C ILE A 480 -3.26 20.23 18.02
N VAL A 481 -4.42 20.10 18.69
CA VAL A 481 -5.48 21.12 18.69
C VAL A 481 -4.97 22.44 19.27
N ASN A 482 -4.18 22.41 20.34
CA ASN A 482 -3.62 23.62 20.94
C ASN A 482 -2.59 24.30 20.05
N ILE A 483 -1.73 23.54 19.38
CA ILE A 483 -0.76 24.08 18.42
C ILE A 483 -1.49 24.75 17.24
N LEU A 484 -2.48 24.08 16.67
CA LEU A 484 -3.31 24.64 15.60
C LEU A 484 -4.03 25.92 16.06
N ARG A 485 -4.62 25.92 17.26
CA ARG A 485 -5.26 27.11 17.85
C ARG A 485 -4.30 28.29 17.99
N ASN A 486 -3.10 28.05 18.50
CA ASN A 486 -2.10 29.11 18.70
C ASN A 486 -1.67 29.71 17.36
N TRP A 487 -1.49 28.88 16.34
CA TRP A 487 -1.21 29.35 14.98
C TRP A 487 -2.35 30.22 14.45
N LEU A 488 -3.61 29.77 14.61
CA LEU A 488 -4.79 30.53 14.16
C LEU A 488 -4.95 31.86 14.91
N LEU A 489 -4.64 31.91 16.21
CA LEU A 489 -4.65 33.17 16.98
C LEU A 489 -3.58 34.16 16.51
N ALA A 490 -2.42 33.68 16.08
CA ALA A 490 -1.35 34.53 15.57
C ALA A 490 -1.63 35.05 14.15
N HIS A 491 -2.29 34.24 13.31
CA HIS A 491 -2.41 34.50 11.88
C HIS A 491 -3.83 34.79 11.39
N LEU A 492 -4.89 34.32 12.02
CA LEU A 492 -6.28 34.49 11.57
C LEU A 492 -7.15 35.15 12.66
N VAL A 493 -6.87 36.41 12.97
CA VAL A 493 -7.66 37.19 13.93
C VAL A 493 -8.86 37.82 13.21
N GLU A 494 -10.06 37.72 13.79
CA GLU A 494 -11.24 38.49 13.37
C GLU A 494 -10.84 39.98 13.30
N ASN A 495 -10.88 40.57 12.11
CA ASN A 495 -10.50 41.95 11.73
C ASN A 495 -9.24 42.15 10.85
N LYS A 496 -8.54 41.09 10.42
CA LYS A 496 -7.63 41.20 9.27
C LYS A 496 -8.35 40.69 8.01
N THR A 497 -8.75 41.60 7.13
CA THR A 497 -9.14 41.28 5.76
C THR A 497 -7.90 40.74 5.03
N TYR A 498 -7.95 39.48 4.60
CA TYR A 498 -6.88 38.80 3.87
C TYR A 498 -7.14 38.78 2.37
#